data_AF-A0A838HNG2-F1
#
_entry.id   AF-A0A838HNG2-F1
#
_cell.length_a   1.000
_cell.length_b   1.000
_cell.length_c   1.000
_cell.angle_alpha   90.00
_cell.angle_beta   90.00
_cell.angle_gamma   90.00
#
_symmetry.space_group_name_H-M   'P 1'
#
loop_
_entity.id
_entity.type
_entity.pdbx_description
1 polymer ?
#
loop_
_entity_poly.entity_id
_entity_poly.type
_entity_poly.pdbx_seq_one_letter_code
_entity_poly.pdbx_strand_id
1 'polypeptide(L)'
;MSPPARPAVVLGVDLGTQSAKAVAYDVAGGAHASAFAEYALRSPAPGREELDPEEVVAAFLGVIAAVAAAAERAGAVVAGVACSAAMHTLVGLDAAGRPVTAVLTYADTRAIAEAAALRGGPSAEGLHARTGTPLHPMSPLAKLRWFSTHAPATAQRVASWVSVKELALRRLFADRVVDHSIASASGLFDVHTADWDDEALTLAGIDRTKLSRPVPTMHVLAGLSPAAAAAVGLPAGTPFVIGASDGALANLGAGAVDEGVAALTIGSSGAVRTVVDAPETDRRGRLFCYALTTKHWVVGGPVSNGGLLLRWLRDQLLPELAAQARAAGEEPYHRFDQLAAGIPAGAGGLLFLPAFTGERAPRWDPTAGGALVGLTRTHGRGHVIRAAMEGVAYQLAAVVAAIIDVGRGIDVVRATGGFTASPLWLQVVADVLGRPLEVPRAAEGTCLGAALLGMQALGMADAFETARECITVERTVRPIPAHAARHARLLPAFTAATEALAPTFSTLAAERRPSGGFSPAAIGEVTGSNGEERAMAGDDEWYWCLQHGTAERREGCRAADRLGPYASAEEAARWRERVDARNERWEDADERWSGEGRGGP
;
A
#
# COMPACT_ATOMS: atom_id res chain seq x y z
N MET A 1 24.08 -30.37 29.46
CA MET A 1 23.01 -29.38 29.26
C MET A 1 22.59 -29.46 27.81
N SER A 2 21.35 -29.80 27.51
CA SER A 2 20.83 -29.70 26.14
C SER A 2 20.96 -28.25 25.67
N PRO A 3 21.34 -27.99 24.42
CA PRO A 3 21.31 -26.63 23.90
C PRO A 3 19.90 -26.06 24.08
N PRO A 4 19.75 -24.75 24.39
CA PRO A 4 18.43 -24.13 24.47
C PRO A 4 17.67 -24.38 23.16
N ALA A 5 16.38 -24.68 23.26
CA ALA A 5 15.54 -24.88 22.09
C ALA A 5 15.58 -23.61 21.23
N ARG A 6 15.92 -23.75 19.95
CA ARG A 6 15.95 -22.63 19.01
C ARG A 6 14.54 -22.03 18.91
N PRO A 7 14.36 -20.70 19.03
CA PRO A 7 13.04 -20.09 18.91
C PRO A 7 12.48 -20.32 17.50
N ALA A 8 11.24 -20.77 17.40
CA ALA A 8 10.53 -20.90 16.14
C ALA A 8 9.93 -19.56 15.73
N VAL A 9 10.19 -19.13 14.50
CA VAL A 9 9.74 -17.83 13.97
C VAL A 9 8.95 -18.00 12.68
N VAL A 10 8.02 -17.09 12.43
CA VAL A 10 7.31 -16.94 11.15
C VAL A 10 7.80 -15.68 10.46
N LEU A 11 8.13 -15.79 9.17
CA LEU A 11 8.50 -14.62 8.36
C LEU A 11 7.23 -13.92 7.87
N GLY A 12 6.98 -12.71 8.34
CA GLY A 12 5.98 -11.82 7.77
C GLY A 12 6.60 -11.03 6.62
N VAL A 13 6.08 -11.18 5.41
CA VAL A 13 6.61 -10.54 4.20
C VAL A 13 5.56 -9.57 3.66
N ASP A 14 5.96 -8.35 3.31
CA ASP A 14 5.09 -7.33 2.74
C ASP A 14 5.63 -6.84 1.39
N LEU A 15 4.89 -7.10 0.30
CA LEU A 15 5.16 -6.50 -1.00
C LEU A 15 4.39 -5.18 -1.13
N GLY A 16 5.02 -4.08 -0.72
CA GLY A 16 4.46 -2.74 -0.81
C GLY A 16 4.50 -2.16 -2.22
N THR A 17 4.17 -0.87 -2.36
CA THR A 17 4.16 -0.19 -3.67
C THR A 17 5.57 0.22 -4.14
N GLN A 18 6.53 0.39 -3.24
CA GLN A 18 7.89 0.86 -3.57
C GLN A 18 9.00 0.00 -2.95
N SER A 19 8.65 -0.97 -2.13
CA SER A 19 9.60 -1.89 -1.51
C SER A 19 8.94 -3.18 -1.08
N ALA A 20 9.73 -4.25 -1.06
CA ALA A 20 9.44 -5.47 -0.33
C ALA A 20 10.14 -5.40 1.04
N LYS A 21 9.46 -5.88 2.08
CA LYS A 21 10.02 -6.01 3.43
C LYS A 21 9.72 -7.41 3.96
N ALA A 22 10.60 -7.93 4.79
CA ALA A 22 10.35 -9.15 5.54
C ALA A 22 10.88 -9.00 6.97
N VAL A 23 10.18 -9.60 7.93
CA VAL A 23 10.60 -9.63 9.34
C VAL A 23 10.28 -11.01 9.94
N ALA A 24 11.23 -11.57 10.69
CA ALA A 24 11.05 -12.81 11.43
C ALA A 24 10.48 -12.53 12.82
N TYR A 25 9.29 -13.05 13.12
CA TYR A 25 8.62 -12.87 14.41
C TYR A 25 8.48 -14.18 15.17
N ASP A 26 8.72 -14.16 16.48
CA ASP A 26 8.32 -15.25 17.38
C ASP A 26 6.84 -15.17 17.78
N VAL A 27 6.36 -16.18 18.49
CA VAL A 27 4.96 -16.28 18.94
C VAL A 27 4.54 -15.18 19.94
N ALA A 28 5.49 -14.45 20.54
CA ALA A 28 5.21 -13.31 21.40
C ALA A 28 5.18 -11.98 20.63
N GLY A 29 5.39 -12.02 19.30
CA GLY A 29 5.48 -10.83 18.46
C GLY A 29 6.85 -10.14 18.49
N GLY A 30 7.87 -10.77 19.08
CA GLY A 30 9.24 -10.26 19.09
C GLY A 30 9.90 -10.42 17.72
N ALA A 31 10.53 -9.35 17.20
CA ALA A 31 11.26 -9.38 15.94
C ALA A 31 12.70 -9.88 16.15
N HIS A 32 13.15 -10.82 15.31
CA HIS A 32 14.49 -11.45 15.39
C HIS A 32 15.42 -11.06 14.25
N ALA A 33 14.86 -10.73 13.09
CA ALA A 33 15.60 -10.34 11.90
C ALA A 33 14.69 -9.61 10.93
N SER A 34 15.24 -8.71 10.12
CA SER A 34 14.50 -7.99 9.09
C SER A 34 15.36 -7.76 7.84
N ALA A 35 14.69 -7.60 6.70
CA ALA A 35 15.32 -7.19 5.44
C ALA A 35 14.35 -6.34 4.62
N PHE A 36 14.90 -5.50 3.75
CA PHE A 36 14.12 -4.68 2.83
C PHE A 36 14.77 -4.60 1.45
N ALA A 37 13.96 -4.41 0.41
CA ALA A 37 14.45 -4.14 -0.93
C ALA A 37 13.53 -3.17 -1.65
N GLU A 38 14.07 -2.03 -2.10
CA GLU A 38 13.34 -1.03 -2.87
C GLU A 38 13.26 -1.35 -4.37
N TYR A 39 12.17 -0.90 -5.00
CA TYR A 39 11.98 -0.91 -6.45
C TYR A 39 11.28 0.38 -6.89
N ALA A 40 11.54 0.78 -8.13
CA ALA A 40 11.11 2.08 -8.63
C ALA A 40 9.64 2.06 -9.08
N LEU A 41 8.84 3.01 -8.58
CA LEU A 41 7.58 3.37 -9.20
C LEU A 41 7.86 4.18 -10.47
N ARG A 42 7.37 3.71 -11.61
CA ARG A 42 7.60 4.31 -12.92
C ARG A 42 6.32 5.01 -13.40
N SER A 43 6.47 6.24 -13.90
CA SER A 43 5.38 7.01 -14.49
C SER A 43 5.61 7.23 -15.99
N PRO A 44 5.48 6.19 -16.85
CA PRO A 44 5.90 6.25 -18.25
C PRO A 44 5.02 7.17 -19.12
N ALA A 45 3.81 7.48 -18.68
CA ALA A 45 2.91 8.45 -19.31
C ALA A 45 1.95 9.03 -18.26
N PRO A 46 1.29 10.16 -18.54
CA PRO A 46 0.31 10.73 -17.61
C PRO A 46 -0.75 9.71 -17.17
N GLY A 47 -0.94 9.60 -15.85
CA GLY A 47 -1.89 8.67 -15.24
C GLY A 47 -1.47 7.20 -15.24
N ARG A 48 -0.24 6.88 -15.69
CA ARG A 48 0.32 5.53 -15.59
C ARG A 48 1.27 5.45 -14.42
N GLU A 49 1.03 4.53 -13.51
CA GLU A 49 1.85 4.31 -12.30
C GLU A 49 2.13 2.81 -12.18
N GLU A 50 3.29 2.41 -12.69
CA GLU A 50 3.62 1.02 -13.00
C GLU A 50 4.88 0.57 -12.25
N LEU A 51 4.95 -0.72 -11.89
CA LEU A 51 6.15 -1.38 -11.40
C LEU A 51 6.66 -2.39 -12.42
N ASP A 52 7.97 -2.59 -12.42
CA ASP A 52 8.59 -3.68 -13.15
C ASP A 52 8.27 -5.03 -12.49
N PRO A 53 7.58 -5.95 -13.18
CA PRO A 53 7.20 -7.23 -12.61
C PRO A 53 8.39 -8.05 -12.08
N GLU A 54 9.54 -7.95 -12.75
CA GLU A 54 10.69 -8.80 -12.49
C GLU A 54 11.55 -8.23 -11.36
N GLU A 55 11.65 -6.89 -11.26
CA GLU A 55 12.26 -6.24 -10.08
C GLU A 55 11.48 -6.57 -8.80
N VAL A 56 10.14 -6.52 -8.86
CA VAL A 56 9.30 -6.81 -7.68
C VAL A 56 9.44 -8.26 -7.23
N VAL A 57 9.45 -9.21 -8.18
CA VAL A 57 9.67 -10.63 -7.89
C VAL A 57 11.05 -10.84 -7.28
N ALA A 58 12.10 -10.27 -7.87
CA ALA A 58 13.47 -10.40 -7.36
C ALA A 58 13.59 -9.82 -5.94
N ALA A 59 12.96 -8.69 -5.67
CA ALA A 59 12.90 -8.08 -4.35
C ALA A 59 12.21 -9.01 -3.34
N PHE A 60 11.05 -9.57 -3.70
CA PHE A 60 10.32 -10.51 -2.85
C PHE A 60 11.13 -11.75 -2.47
N LEU A 61 11.73 -12.43 -3.46
CA LEU A 61 12.56 -13.61 -3.21
C LEU A 61 13.81 -13.26 -2.38
N GLY A 62 14.42 -12.12 -2.70
CA GLY A 62 15.61 -11.63 -2.03
C GLY A 62 15.40 -11.33 -0.54
N VAL A 63 14.32 -10.62 -0.18
CA VAL A 63 14.06 -10.29 1.23
C VAL A 63 13.75 -11.53 2.06
N ILE A 64 13.08 -12.54 1.50
CA ILE A 64 12.85 -13.80 2.21
C ILE A 64 14.18 -14.51 2.47
N ALA A 65 15.04 -14.63 1.45
CA ALA A 65 16.34 -15.26 1.60
C ALA A 65 17.23 -14.53 2.62
N ALA A 66 17.26 -13.20 2.58
CA ALA A 66 18.04 -12.38 3.50
C ALA A 66 17.57 -12.57 4.95
N VAL A 67 16.25 -12.49 5.21
CA VAL A 67 15.70 -12.69 6.56
C VAL A 67 15.86 -14.12 7.05
N ALA A 68 15.67 -15.12 6.19
CA ALA A 68 15.88 -16.51 6.57
C ALA A 68 17.33 -16.75 7.05
N ALA A 69 18.31 -16.23 6.31
CA ALA A 69 19.71 -16.33 6.68
C ALA A 69 20.04 -15.54 7.96
N ALA A 70 19.47 -14.33 8.12
CA ALA A 70 19.64 -13.53 9.33
C ALA A 70 19.00 -14.18 10.57
N ALA A 71 17.80 -14.74 10.44
CA ALA A 71 17.13 -15.49 11.50
C ALA A 71 17.92 -16.74 11.92
N GLU A 72 18.51 -17.46 10.95
CA GLU A 72 19.38 -18.59 11.25
C GLU A 72 20.64 -18.16 12.03
N ARG A 73 21.28 -17.05 11.64
CA ARG A 73 22.44 -16.47 12.37
C ARG A 73 22.06 -16.02 13.79
N ALA A 74 20.84 -15.52 13.98
CA ALA A 74 20.27 -15.19 15.29
C ALA A 74 19.87 -16.43 16.13
N GLY A 75 20.04 -17.64 15.59
CA GLY A 75 19.74 -18.89 16.28
C GLY A 75 18.27 -19.33 16.20
N ALA A 76 17.42 -18.61 15.46
CA ALA A 76 16.02 -18.97 15.25
C ALA A 76 15.84 -20.06 14.17
N VAL A 77 14.66 -20.66 14.13
CA VAL A 77 14.24 -21.63 13.10
C VAL A 77 12.98 -21.11 12.43
N VAL A 78 13.02 -20.96 11.10
CA VAL A 78 11.86 -20.53 10.32
C VAL A 78 10.84 -21.66 10.23
N ALA A 79 9.68 -21.47 10.88
CA ALA A 79 8.56 -22.40 10.87
C ALA A 79 7.65 -22.22 9.65
N GLY A 80 7.65 -21.04 9.04
CA GLY A 80 6.89 -20.74 7.84
C GLY A 80 7.00 -19.29 7.40
N VAL A 81 6.36 -18.97 6.29
CA VAL A 81 6.30 -17.63 5.69
C VAL A 81 4.84 -17.22 5.52
N ALA A 82 4.50 -15.96 5.75
CA ALA A 82 3.16 -15.42 5.52
C ALA A 82 3.21 -14.11 4.75
N CYS A 83 2.38 -14.00 3.71
CA CYS A 83 2.51 -12.94 2.71
C CYS A 83 1.43 -11.85 2.83
N SER A 84 1.87 -10.60 2.86
CA SER A 84 1.13 -9.37 2.62
C SER A 84 1.50 -8.79 1.25
N ALA A 85 0.57 -8.08 0.62
CA ALA A 85 0.87 -7.31 -0.59
C ALA A 85 -0.07 -6.12 -0.79
N ALA A 86 0.42 -5.16 -1.56
CA ALA A 86 -0.34 -4.00 -2.01
C ALA A 86 -1.61 -4.39 -2.78
N MET A 87 -2.73 -3.80 -2.35
CA MET A 87 -4.03 -3.99 -3.00
C MET A 87 -4.10 -3.38 -4.41
N HIS A 88 -5.10 -3.84 -5.16
CA HIS A 88 -5.53 -3.25 -6.43
C HIS A 88 -4.50 -3.31 -7.57
N THR A 89 -3.41 -4.06 -7.39
CA THR A 89 -2.45 -4.31 -8.45
C THR A 89 -3.04 -5.20 -9.55
N LEU A 90 -2.60 -5.01 -10.79
CA LEU A 90 -3.01 -5.85 -11.91
C LEU A 90 -1.83 -6.08 -12.86
N VAL A 91 -1.55 -7.34 -13.18
CA VAL A 91 -0.57 -7.73 -14.18
C VAL A 91 -1.15 -8.82 -15.08
N GLY A 92 -0.95 -8.67 -16.40
CA GLY A 92 -1.34 -9.66 -17.39
C GLY A 92 -0.20 -10.62 -17.67
N LEU A 93 -0.45 -11.92 -17.60
CA LEU A 93 0.51 -12.99 -17.89
C LEU A 93 0.12 -13.76 -19.15
N ASP A 94 1.11 -14.21 -19.93
CA ASP A 94 0.89 -15.12 -21.05
C ASP A 94 0.70 -16.58 -20.57
N ALA A 95 0.50 -17.51 -21.52
CA ALA A 95 0.28 -18.92 -21.21
C ALA A 95 1.49 -19.60 -20.54
N ALA A 96 2.69 -19.03 -20.64
CA ALA A 96 3.90 -19.50 -19.98
C ALA A 96 4.13 -18.83 -18.61
N GLY A 97 3.19 -17.99 -18.15
CA GLY A 97 3.30 -17.24 -16.90
C GLY A 97 4.19 -16.00 -16.97
N ARG A 98 4.58 -15.55 -18.18
CA ARG A 98 5.41 -14.36 -18.35
C ARG A 98 4.59 -13.08 -18.30
N PRO A 99 5.08 -12.02 -17.65
CA PRO A 99 4.45 -10.71 -17.74
C PRO A 99 4.34 -10.22 -19.19
N VAL A 100 3.11 -9.90 -19.60
CA VAL A 100 2.77 -9.22 -20.86
C VAL A 100 2.59 -7.72 -20.62
N THR A 101 2.27 -7.33 -19.38
CA THR A 101 2.15 -5.94 -18.94
C THR A 101 3.10 -5.67 -17.78
N ALA A 102 3.37 -4.40 -17.50
CA ALA A 102 3.88 -4.00 -16.20
C ALA A 102 2.86 -4.30 -15.08
N VAL A 103 3.27 -4.17 -13.81
CA VAL A 103 2.34 -4.21 -12.67
C VAL A 103 1.68 -2.85 -12.54
N LEU A 104 0.39 -2.75 -12.88
CA LEU A 104 -0.37 -1.51 -12.70
C LEU A 104 -0.73 -1.33 -11.22
N THR A 105 -0.29 -0.25 -10.58
CA THR A 105 -0.51 -0.01 -9.15
C THR A 105 -1.87 0.61 -8.86
N TYR A 106 -2.26 0.74 -7.58
CA TYR A 106 -3.48 1.44 -7.19
C TYR A 106 -3.52 2.92 -7.63
N ALA A 107 -2.34 3.53 -7.81
CA ALA A 107 -2.19 4.93 -8.20
C ALA A 107 -2.40 5.15 -9.70
N ASP A 108 -2.47 4.07 -10.48
CA ASP A 108 -2.72 4.15 -11.92
C ASP A 108 -4.14 4.65 -12.20
N THR A 109 -4.24 5.75 -12.94
CA THR A 109 -5.48 6.43 -13.26
C THR A 109 -5.89 6.32 -14.72
N ARG A 110 -5.27 5.44 -15.52
CA ARG A 110 -5.63 5.30 -16.95
C ARG A 110 -7.10 4.92 -17.16
N ALA A 111 -7.68 4.23 -16.18
CA ALA A 111 -9.06 3.75 -16.18
C ALA A 111 -10.09 4.76 -15.62
N ILE A 112 -9.76 6.06 -15.58
CA ILE A 112 -10.68 7.10 -15.06
C ILE A 112 -12.00 7.11 -15.85
N ALA A 113 -11.92 7.03 -17.19
CA ALA A 113 -13.09 7.10 -18.05
C ALA A 113 -14.01 5.89 -17.84
N GLU A 114 -13.44 4.70 -17.69
CA GLU A 114 -14.13 3.45 -17.42
C GLU A 114 -14.81 3.47 -16.06
N ALA A 115 -14.11 3.92 -15.03
CA ALA A 115 -14.68 4.06 -13.69
C ALA A 115 -15.86 5.05 -13.67
N ALA A 116 -15.75 6.17 -14.40
CA ALA A 116 -16.83 7.14 -14.53
C ALA A 116 -18.03 6.56 -15.31
N ALA A 117 -17.78 5.85 -16.41
CA ALA A 117 -18.83 5.20 -17.20
C ALA A 117 -19.56 4.11 -16.41
N LEU A 118 -18.84 3.33 -15.59
CA LEU A 118 -19.42 2.36 -14.67
C LEU A 118 -20.33 3.06 -13.66
N ARG A 119 -19.85 4.13 -13.01
CA ARG A 119 -20.60 4.87 -11.98
C ARG A 119 -21.88 5.51 -12.51
N GLY A 120 -21.88 5.99 -13.76
CA GLY A 120 -23.02 6.64 -14.39
C GLY A 120 -24.04 5.71 -15.06
N GLY A 121 -23.76 4.40 -15.11
CA GLY A 121 -24.62 3.40 -15.75
C GLY A 121 -25.52 2.63 -14.76
N PRO A 122 -26.58 1.97 -15.25
CA PRO A 122 -27.44 1.10 -14.41
C PRO A 122 -26.65 -0.03 -13.74
N SER A 123 -25.52 -0.43 -14.33
CA SER A 123 -24.60 -1.44 -13.82
C SER A 123 -23.86 -1.08 -12.52
N ALA A 124 -23.92 0.18 -12.07
CA ALA A 124 -23.37 0.58 -10.76
C ALA A 124 -24.26 0.11 -9.60
N GLU A 125 -25.54 -0.10 -9.86
CA GLU A 125 -26.53 -0.41 -8.83
C GLU A 125 -26.23 -1.77 -8.19
N GLY A 126 -26.01 -1.78 -6.88
CA GLY A 126 -25.74 -2.99 -6.12
C GLY A 126 -24.31 -3.56 -6.24
N LEU A 127 -23.51 -3.17 -7.23
CA LEU A 127 -22.15 -3.72 -7.42
C LEU A 127 -21.26 -3.49 -6.19
N HIS A 128 -21.28 -2.30 -5.60
CA HIS A 128 -20.55 -2.02 -4.36
C HIS A 128 -21.08 -2.85 -3.18
N ALA A 129 -22.40 -3.05 -3.09
CA ALA A 129 -23.00 -3.85 -2.01
C ALA A 129 -22.62 -5.34 -2.09
N ARG A 130 -22.39 -5.85 -3.30
CA ARG A 130 -21.93 -7.24 -3.51
C ARG A 130 -20.42 -7.39 -3.36
N THR A 131 -19.63 -6.40 -3.83
CA THR A 131 -18.17 -6.56 -3.92
C THR A 131 -17.38 -5.84 -2.82
N GLY A 132 -18.02 -4.93 -2.08
CA GLY A 132 -17.37 -4.09 -1.09
C GLY A 132 -16.34 -3.11 -1.66
N THR A 133 -16.11 -3.07 -2.98
CA THR A 133 -15.11 -2.21 -3.62
C THR A 133 -15.74 -0.96 -4.23
N PRO A 134 -15.33 0.24 -3.82
CA PRO A 134 -15.80 1.47 -4.44
C PRO A 134 -15.40 1.55 -5.91
N LEU A 135 -16.32 2.00 -6.76
CA LEU A 135 -16.03 2.26 -8.17
C LEU A 135 -15.00 3.38 -8.26
N HIS A 136 -13.79 3.06 -8.70
CA HIS A 136 -12.66 3.99 -8.79
C HIS A 136 -11.62 3.41 -9.76
N PRO A 137 -10.87 4.23 -10.53
CA PRO A 137 -9.85 3.75 -11.48
C PRO A 137 -8.78 2.84 -10.87
N MET A 138 -8.58 2.91 -9.54
CA MET A 138 -7.64 2.04 -8.86
C MET A 138 -7.98 0.55 -8.99
N SER A 139 -9.26 0.20 -9.12
CA SER A 139 -9.70 -1.20 -9.01
C SER A 139 -9.32 -2.03 -10.25
N PRO A 140 -8.94 -3.30 -10.06
CA PRO A 140 -8.80 -4.27 -11.15
C PRO A 140 -10.01 -4.30 -12.10
N LEU A 141 -11.24 -4.20 -11.59
CA LEU A 141 -12.45 -4.11 -12.44
C LEU A 141 -12.34 -2.98 -13.48
N ALA A 142 -11.97 -1.76 -13.06
CA ALA A 142 -11.86 -0.63 -13.97
C ALA A 142 -10.69 -0.80 -14.95
N LYS A 143 -9.55 -1.31 -14.48
CA LYS A 143 -8.35 -1.55 -15.31
C LYS A 143 -8.58 -2.62 -16.37
N LEU A 144 -9.26 -3.71 -16.02
CA LEU A 144 -9.63 -4.76 -16.97
C LEU A 144 -10.57 -4.23 -18.06
N ARG A 145 -11.56 -3.43 -17.67
CA ARG A 145 -12.44 -2.76 -18.62
C ARG A 145 -11.64 -1.85 -19.56
N TRP A 146 -10.66 -1.11 -19.04
CA TRP A 146 -9.77 -0.28 -19.87
C TRP A 146 -9.00 -1.14 -20.89
N PHE A 147 -8.41 -2.26 -20.48
CA PHE A 147 -7.72 -3.17 -21.42
C PHE A 147 -8.66 -3.76 -22.47
N SER A 148 -9.87 -4.16 -22.09
CA SER A 148 -10.87 -4.71 -23.01
C SER A 148 -11.26 -3.71 -24.11
N THR A 149 -11.24 -2.41 -23.80
CA THR A 149 -11.70 -1.33 -24.68
C THR A 149 -10.56 -0.68 -25.46
N HIS A 150 -9.47 -0.33 -24.78
CA HIS A 150 -8.39 0.50 -25.31
C HIS A 150 -7.15 -0.28 -25.72
N ALA A 151 -6.98 -1.52 -25.24
CA ALA A 151 -5.83 -2.37 -25.56
C ALA A 151 -6.23 -3.83 -25.82
N PRO A 152 -7.20 -4.11 -26.72
CA PRO A 152 -7.72 -5.46 -26.94
C PRO A 152 -6.66 -6.44 -27.45
N ALA A 153 -5.71 -5.97 -28.27
CA ALA A 153 -4.59 -6.80 -28.73
C ALA A 153 -3.71 -7.30 -27.57
N THR A 154 -3.46 -6.44 -26.57
CA THR A 154 -2.76 -6.83 -25.34
C THR A 154 -3.61 -7.81 -24.53
N ALA A 155 -4.90 -7.52 -24.35
CA ALA A 155 -5.82 -8.39 -23.60
C ALA A 155 -5.97 -9.80 -24.22
N GLN A 156 -5.85 -9.93 -25.53
CA GLN A 156 -5.85 -11.21 -26.25
C GLN A 156 -4.59 -12.04 -25.98
N ARG A 157 -3.42 -11.40 -25.84
CA ARG A 157 -2.16 -12.07 -25.50
C ARG A 157 -2.08 -12.55 -24.04
N VAL A 158 -2.93 -11.99 -23.18
CA VAL A 158 -2.98 -12.36 -21.76
C VAL A 158 -3.83 -13.61 -21.58
N ALA A 159 -3.19 -14.65 -21.03
CA ALA A 159 -3.83 -15.90 -20.64
C ALA A 159 -4.39 -15.83 -19.21
N SER A 160 -3.77 -15.04 -18.31
CA SER A 160 -4.31 -14.81 -16.97
C SER A 160 -3.99 -13.44 -16.43
N TRP A 161 -4.93 -12.84 -15.70
CA TRP A 161 -4.77 -11.57 -14.99
C TRP A 161 -4.66 -11.84 -13.50
N VAL A 162 -3.61 -11.30 -12.87
CA VAL A 162 -3.28 -11.58 -11.47
C VAL A 162 -2.81 -10.32 -10.74
N SER A 163 -2.80 -10.37 -9.41
CA SER A 163 -2.17 -9.38 -8.55
C SER A 163 -0.65 -9.55 -8.48
N VAL A 164 0.03 -8.57 -7.87
CA VAL A 164 1.48 -8.65 -7.61
C VAL A 164 1.85 -9.81 -6.67
N LYS A 165 0.97 -10.16 -5.71
CA LYS A 165 1.20 -11.28 -4.80
C LYS A 165 1.15 -12.61 -5.53
N GLU A 166 0.16 -12.78 -6.39
CA GLU A 166 0.05 -13.97 -7.23
C GLU A 166 1.22 -14.10 -8.20
N LEU A 167 1.67 -13.00 -8.81
CA LEU A 167 2.87 -12.97 -9.64
C LEU A 167 4.09 -13.50 -8.86
N ALA A 168 4.30 -13.03 -7.63
CA ALA A 168 5.40 -13.45 -6.78
C ALA A 168 5.29 -14.91 -6.33
N LEU A 169 4.11 -15.33 -5.84
CA LEU A 169 3.88 -16.69 -5.36
C LEU A 169 3.98 -17.74 -6.47
N ARG A 170 3.63 -17.40 -7.71
CA ARG A 170 3.76 -18.29 -8.88
C ARG A 170 5.21 -18.63 -9.25
N ARG A 171 6.19 -17.91 -8.69
CA ARG A 171 7.61 -18.24 -8.81
C ARG A 171 8.04 -19.32 -7.82
N LEU A 172 7.23 -19.57 -6.79
CA LEU A 172 7.47 -20.55 -5.76
C LEU A 172 6.57 -21.79 -5.90
N PHE A 173 5.33 -21.58 -6.36
CA PHE A 173 4.27 -22.60 -6.40
C PHE A 173 3.57 -22.63 -7.76
N ALA A 174 3.10 -23.80 -8.18
CA ALA A 174 2.34 -23.96 -9.41
C ALA A 174 0.86 -23.54 -9.27
N ASP A 175 0.39 -23.38 -8.03
CA ASP A 175 -0.99 -23.06 -7.69
C ASP A 175 -1.46 -21.73 -8.30
N ARG A 176 -2.67 -21.76 -8.88
CA ARG A 176 -3.36 -20.58 -9.43
C ARG A 176 -4.41 -20.08 -8.44
N VAL A 177 -3.97 -19.52 -7.33
CA VAL A 177 -4.85 -19.09 -6.24
C VAL A 177 -4.64 -17.62 -5.87
N VAL A 178 -5.71 -16.97 -5.44
CA VAL A 178 -5.71 -15.61 -4.88
C VAL A 178 -6.43 -15.65 -3.55
N ASP A 179 -5.92 -14.97 -2.53
CA ASP A 179 -6.60 -14.94 -1.24
C ASP A 179 -7.84 -14.03 -1.28
N HIS A 180 -8.81 -14.31 -0.40
CA HIS A 180 -10.05 -13.52 -0.31
C HIS A 180 -9.79 -12.02 -0.02
N SER A 181 -8.68 -11.66 0.63
CA SER A 181 -8.37 -10.24 0.90
C SER A 181 -8.06 -9.49 -0.39
N ILE A 182 -7.12 -9.99 -1.19
CA ILE A 182 -6.78 -9.41 -2.50
C ILE A 182 -7.95 -9.53 -3.48
N ALA A 183 -8.67 -10.65 -3.48
CA ALA A 183 -9.84 -10.84 -4.33
C ALA A 183 -10.95 -9.83 -4.01
N SER A 184 -11.30 -9.63 -2.73
CA SER A 184 -12.30 -8.65 -2.30
C SER A 184 -11.92 -7.20 -2.64
N ALA A 185 -10.62 -6.90 -2.78
CA ALA A 185 -10.12 -5.59 -3.22
C ALA A 185 -10.16 -5.38 -4.75
N SER A 186 -10.62 -6.37 -5.53
CA SER A 186 -10.60 -6.30 -7.01
C SER A 186 -11.79 -5.56 -7.62
N GLY A 187 -12.93 -5.54 -6.91
CA GLY A 187 -14.24 -5.21 -7.46
C GLY A 187 -14.88 -6.31 -8.31
N LEU A 188 -14.28 -7.50 -8.38
CA LEU A 188 -14.79 -8.65 -9.14
C LEU A 188 -15.32 -9.78 -8.24
N PHE A 189 -15.06 -9.70 -6.94
CA PHE A 189 -15.33 -10.76 -5.97
C PHE A 189 -16.58 -10.41 -5.16
N ASP A 190 -17.51 -11.35 -5.05
CA ASP A 190 -18.68 -11.24 -4.19
C ASP A 190 -18.30 -11.62 -2.75
N VAL A 191 -18.43 -10.65 -1.85
CA VAL A 191 -18.02 -10.80 -0.46
C VAL A 191 -18.95 -11.70 0.35
N HIS A 192 -20.16 -11.98 -0.15
CA HIS A 192 -21.17 -12.80 0.52
C HIS A 192 -21.06 -14.27 0.12
N THR A 193 -20.73 -14.55 -1.14
CA THR A 193 -20.57 -15.92 -1.65
C THR A 193 -19.12 -16.41 -1.61
N ALA A 194 -18.16 -15.49 -1.42
CA ALA A 194 -16.73 -15.73 -1.42
C ALA A 194 -16.20 -16.34 -2.73
N ASP A 195 -16.78 -15.94 -3.86
CA ASP A 195 -16.35 -16.31 -5.22
C ASP A 195 -16.45 -15.10 -6.16
N TRP A 196 -16.04 -15.26 -7.42
CA TRP A 196 -16.18 -14.22 -8.43
C TRP A 196 -17.65 -13.90 -8.77
N ASP A 197 -17.98 -12.60 -8.87
CA ASP A 197 -19.29 -12.06 -9.22
C ASP A 197 -19.45 -12.00 -10.75
N ASP A 198 -20.36 -12.79 -11.32
CA ASP A 198 -20.50 -12.93 -12.77
C ASP A 198 -20.88 -11.63 -13.49
N GLU A 199 -21.66 -10.76 -12.84
CA GLU A 199 -22.01 -9.45 -13.39
C GLU A 199 -20.77 -8.53 -13.39
N ALA A 200 -19.99 -8.50 -12.31
CA ALA A 200 -18.74 -7.74 -12.24
C ALA A 200 -17.72 -8.21 -13.30
N LEU A 201 -17.60 -9.52 -13.53
CA LEU A 201 -16.76 -10.08 -14.60
C LEU A 201 -17.23 -9.61 -15.99
N THR A 202 -18.54 -9.63 -16.22
CA THR A 202 -19.16 -9.14 -17.46
C THR A 202 -18.86 -7.64 -17.66
N LEU A 203 -18.97 -6.83 -16.61
CA LEU A 203 -18.69 -5.40 -16.65
C LEU A 203 -17.21 -5.07 -16.88
N ALA A 204 -16.32 -5.91 -16.38
CA ALA A 204 -14.88 -5.82 -16.60
C ALA A 204 -14.46 -6.34 -17.99
N GLY A 205 -15.32 -7.08 -18.68
CA GLY A 205 -15.01 -7.68 -19.98
C GLY A 205 -14.00 -8.82 -19.89
N ILE A 206 -14.07 -9.63 -18.81
CA ILE A 206 -13.13 -10.73 -18.56
C ILE A 206 -13.85 -12.07 -18.37
N ASP A 207 -13.22 -13.14 -18.84
CA ASP A 207 -13.66 -14.51 -18.60
C ASP A 207 -13.07 -15.06 -17.28
N ARG A 208 -13.90 -15.77 -16.50
CA ARG A 208 -13.52 -16.37 -15.20
C ARG A 208 -12.26 -17.24 -15.28
N THR A 209 -12.03 -17.94 -16.39
CA THR A 209 -10.87 -18.83 -16.58
C THR A 209 -9.53 -18.09 -16.63
N LYS A 210 -9.56 -16.77 -16.89
CA LYS A 210 -8.37 -15.91 -16.86
C LYS A 210 -8.02 -15.41 -15.45
N LEU A 211 -8.84 -15.70 -14.44
CA LEU A 211 -8.55 -15.34 -13.05
C LEU A 211 -7.98 -16.54 -12.28
N SER A 212 -7.38 -16.26 -11.12
CA SER A 212 -7.00 -17.30 -10.15
C SER A 212 -8.23 -17.72 -9.33
N ARG A 213 -8.18 -18.91 -8.73
CA ARG A 213 -9.24 -19.40 -7.85
C ARG A 213 -9.15 -18.71 -6.47
N PRO A 214 -10.23 -18.11 -5.95
CA PRO A 214 -10.22 -17.54 -4.60
C PRO A 214 -10.01 -18.62 -3.52
N VAL A 215 -9.22 -18.30 -2.50
CA VAL A 215 -8.97 -19.14 -1.32
C VAL A 215 -8.98 -18.32 -0.02
N PRO A 216 -9.27 -18.93 1.15
CA PRO A 216 -9.12 -18.26 2.44
C PRO A 216 -7.72 -17.69 2.65
N THR A 217 -7.61 -16.59 3.39
CA THR A 217 -6.33 -15.91 3.68
C THR A 217 -5.34 -16.75 4.48
N MET A 218 -5.82 -17.79 5.17
CA MET A 218 -5.02 -18.77 5.90
C MET A 218 -4.65 -20.01 5.07
N HIS A 219 -4.92 -20.02 3.76
CA HIS A 219 -4.56 -21.14 2.90
C HIS A 219 -3.04 -21.35 2.85
N VAL A 220 -2.61 -22.60 3.08
CA VAL A 220 -1.20 -22.99 3.11
C VAL A 220 -0.80 -23.57 1.76
N LEU A 221 0.23 -22.97 1.17
CA LEU A 221 0.99 -23.45 0.03
C LEU A 221 2.21 -24.21 0.55
N ALA A 222 2.49 -25.38 -0.02
CA ALA A 222 3.60 -26.23 0.40
C ALA A 222 4.21 -26.94 -0.81
N GLY A 223 5.42 -27.49 -0.62
CA GLY A 223 6.12 -28.22 -1.67
C GLY A 223 6.85 -27.30 -2.63
N LEU A 224 7.79 -26.50 -2.10
CA LEU A 224 8.71 -25.73 -2.92
C LEU A 224 9.52 -26.70 -3.81
N SER A 225 9.68 -26.34 -5.09
CA SER A 225 10.65 -27.02 -5.93
C SER A 225 12.08 -26.82 -5.36
N PRO A 226 13.05 -27.68 -5.69
CA PRO A 226 14.45 -27.47 -5.28
C PRO A 226 14.98 -26.08 -5.68
N ALA A 227 14.58 -25.60 -6.85
CA ALA A 227 14.88 -24.27 -7.37
C ALA A 227 14.30 -23.15 -6.49
N ALA A 228 13.01 -23.26 -6.17
CA ALA A 228 12.31 -22.29 -5.33
C ALA A 228 12.88 -22.27 -3.91
N ALA A 229 13.14 -23.44 -3.31
CA ALA A 229 13.76 -23.59 -2.00
C ALA A 229 15.14 -22.90 -1.94
N ALA A 230 15.98 -23.10 -2.96
CA ALA A 230 17.27 -22.42 -3.07
C ALA A 230 17.14 -20.91 -3.28
N ALA A 231 16.12 -20.46 -4.02
CA ALA A 231 15.87 -19.05 -4.29
C ALA A 231 15.56 -18.25 -3.02
N VAL A 232 14.78 -18.83 -2.11
CA VAL A 232 14.38 -18.19 -0.83
C VAL A 232 15.21 -18.64 0.38
N GLY A 233 16.17 -19.55 0.18
CA GLY A 233 17.04 -20.02 1.27
C GLY A 233 16.32 -20.80 2.37
N LEU A 234 15.22 -21.50 2.05
CA LEU A 234 14.40 -22.24 3.00
C LEU A 234 14.28 -23.72 2.61
N PRO A 235 14.09 -24.64 3.57
CA PRO A 235 13.81 -26.05 3.27
C PRO A 235 12.59 -26.21 2.35
N ALA A 236 12.61 -27.20 1.46
CA ALA A 236 11.53 -27.43 0.49
C ALA A 236 10.14 -27.68 1.12
N GLY A 237 10.13 -28.19 2.36
CA GLY A 237 8.92 -28.43 3.14
C GLY A 237 8.40 -27.22 3.92
N THR A 238 9.05 -26.06 3.82
CA THR A 238 8.62 -24.85 4.56
C THR A 238 7.25 -24.39 4.07
N PRO A 239 6.23 -24.28 4.93
CA PRO A 239 4.90 -23.84 4.53
C PRO A 239 4.86 -22.33 4.28
N PHE A 240 4.10 -21.93 3.26
CA PHE A 240 3.79 -20.54 2.93
C PHE A 240 2.29 -20.30 3.11
N VAL A 241 1.92 -19.42 4.02
CA VAL A 241 0.55 -18.94 4.17
C VAL A 241 0.32 -17.82 3.16
N ILE A 242 -0.68 -17.97 2.30
CA ILE A 242 -0.98 -17.00 1.23
C ILE A 242 -1.22 -15.59 1.78
N GLY A 243 -1.71 -15.50 3.02
CA GLY A 243 -1.93 -14.29 3.79
C GLY A 243 -3.00 -13.39 3.18
N ALA A 244 -2.93 -12.09 3.43
CA ALA A 244 -3.97 -11.12 3.12
C ALA A 244 -3.38 -9.86 2.45
N SER A 245 -4.16 -8.78 2.35
CA SER A 245 -3.71 -7.50 1.85
C SER A 245 -2.99 -6.67 2.90
N ASP A 246 -2.16 -5.73 2.44
CA ASP A 246 -1.45 -4.75 3.28
C ASP A 246 -2.39 -3.98 4.22
N GLY A 247 -3.50 -3.46 3.71
CA GLY A 247 -4.46 -2.71 4.50
C GLY A 247 -5.14 -3.55 5.59
N ALA A 248 -5.43 -4.82 5.31
CA ALA A 248 -6.04 -5.71 6.29
C ALA A 248 -5.04 -6.13 7.38
N LEU A 249 -3.81 -6.46 6.98
CA LEU A 249 -2.76 -6.90 7.91
C LEU A 249 -2.19 -5.74 8.73
N ALA A 250 -2.17 -4.52 8.19
CA ALA A 250 -1.83 -3.33 8.97
C ALA A 250 -2.82 -3.08 10.13
N ASN A 251 -4.10 -3.42 9.98
CA ASN A 251 -5.07 -3.36 11.09
C ASN A 251 -4.77 -4.41 12.16
N LEU A 252 -4.52 -5.65 11.74
CA LEU A 252 -4.17 -6.74 12.65
C LEU A 252 -2.88 -6.45 13.41
N GLY A 253 -1.81 -6.05 12.73
CA GLY A 253 -0.54 -5.74 13.39
C GLY A 253 -0.49 -4.38 14.10
N ALA A 254 -1.52 -3.54 13.96
CA ALA A 254 -1.77 -2.42 14.87
C ALA A 254 -2.67 -2.82 16.06
N GLY A 255 -3.18 -4.05 16.09
CA GLY A 255 -4.11 -4.59 17.07
C GLY A 255 -5.44 -3.85 17.11
N ALA A 256 -5.73 -3.09 16.06
CA ALA A 256 -7.01 -2.43 15.87
C ALA A 256 -8.02 -3.44 15.32
N VAL A 257 -8.29 -4.45 16.16
CA VAL A 257 -9.12 -5.62 15.84
C VAL A 257 -10.35 -5.73 16.73
N ASP A 258 -10.39 -5.00 17.84
CA ASP A 258 -11.51 -4.96 18.76
C ASP A 258 -12.56 -3.94 18.32
N GLU A 259 -13.81 -4.19 18.70
CA GLU A 259 -14.89 -3.23 18.52
C GLU A 259 -14.54 -1.89 19.20
N GLY A 260 -14.85 -0.78 18.53
CA GLY A 260 -14.52 0.56 19.02
C GLY A 260 -13.07 1.00 18.75
N VAL A 261 -12.19 0.12 18.25
CA VAL A 261 -10.79 0.45 17.94
C VAL A 261 -10.59 0.58 16.43
N ALA A 262 -10.25 1.79 15.96
CA ALA A 262 -9.89 2.02 14.56
C ALA A 262 -8.37 2.14 14.39
N ALA A 263 -7.84 1.65 13.27
CA ALA A 263 -6.50 1.99 12.81
C ALA A 263 -6.55 3.26 11.95
N LEU A 264 -5.63 4.18 12.21
CA LEU A 264 -5.38 5.35 11.38
C LEU A 264 -3.92 5.40 11.00
N THR A 265 -3.64 5.52 9.70
CA THR A 265 -2.28 5.69 9.20
C THR A 265 -2.19 6.98 8.41
N ILE A 266 -1.14 7.77 8.64
CA ILE A 266 -0.75 8.88 7.74
C ILE A 266 0.73 8.72 7.38
N GLY A 267 0.97 8.22 6.18
CA GLY A 267 2.26 8.27 5.49
C GLY A 267 2.17 9.28 4.35
N SER A 268 2.65 8.91 3.17
CA SER A 268 2.42 9.67 1.93
C SER A 268 0.91 9.91 1.68
N SER A 269 0.14 8.83 1.80
CA SER A 269 -1.32 8.79 1.82
C SER A 269 -1.80 8.53 3.25
N GLY A 270 -3.11 8.47 3.47
CA GLY A 270 -3.66 8.05 4.76
C GLY A 270 -4.81 7.06 4.62
N ALA A 271 -5.27 6.53 5.74
CA ALA A 271 -6.46 5.70 5.81
C ALA A 271 -7.01 5.63 7.23
N VAL A 272 -8.32 5.39 7.35
CA VAL A 272 -8.97 4.97 8.60
C VAL A 272 -9.73 3.68 8.35
N ARG A 273 -9.58 2.71 9.26
CA ARG A 273 -10.08 1.34 9.09
C ARG A 273 -10.49 0.73 10.42
N THR A 274 -11.57 -0.06 10.42
CA THR A 274 -12.01 -0.88 11.56
C THR A 274 -12.19 -2.33 11.13
N VAL A 275 -12.12 -3.26 12.07
CA VAL A 275 -12.47 -4.67 11.86
C VAL A 275 -13.94 -4.91 12.21
N VAL A 276 -14.60 -5.80 11.47
CA VAL A 276 -15.98 -6.25 11.69
C VAL A 276 -16.09 -7.76 11.43
N ASP A 277 -17.11 -8.42 11.99
CA ASP A 277 -17.20 -9.90 11.99
C ASP A 277 -17.89 -10.49 10.75
N ALA A 278 -18.41 -9.64 9.86
CA ALA A 278 -19.10 -10.05 8.64
C ALA A 278 -18.95 -8.97 7.55
N PRO A 279 -19.10 -9.32 6.25
CA PRO A 279 -19.04 -8.32 5.20
C PRO A 279 -20.10 -7.23 5.43
N GLU A 280 -19.65 -5.98 5.50
CA GLU A 280 -20.52 -4.84 5.76
C GLU A 280 -20.18 -3.69 4.80
N THR A 281 -21.08 -3.46 3.84
CA THR A 281 -20.89 -2.47 2.80
C THR A 281 -21.68 -1.20 3.07
N ASP A 282 -21.03 -0.04 2.93
CA ASP A 282 -21.71 1.25 2.96
C ASP A 282 -22.63 1.44 1.74
N ARG A 283 -23.95 1.56 1.96
CA ARG A 283 -24.93 1.78 0.88
C ARG A 283 -24.63 3.00 0.01
N ARG A 284 -23.87 3.98 0.53
CA ARG A 284 -23.45 5.19 -0.20
C ARG A 284 -22.14 5.02 -0.97
N GLY A 285 -21.51 3.85 -0.92
CA GLY A 285 -20.27 3.55 -1.64
C GLY A 285 -19.03 4.32 -1.17
N ARG A 286 -19.05 4.90 0.04
CA ARG A 286 -17.97 5.76 0.56
C ARG A 286 -16.80 4.95 1.12
N LEU A 287 -17.09 3.75 1.62
CA LEU A 287 -16.12 2.88 2.28
C LEU A 287 -15.90 1.60 1.48
N PHE A 288 -14.71 1.03 1.61
CA PHE A 288 -14.48 -0.35 1.19
C PHE A 288 -14.83 -1.34 2.32
N CYS A 289 -15.02 -2.61 1.95
CA CYS A 289 -15.09 -3.75 2.87
C CYS A 289 -14.32 -4.95 2.30
N TYR A 290 -13.18 -5.30 2.90
CA TYR A 290 -12.27 -6.33 2.40
C TYR A 290 -11.99 -7.42 3.44
N ALA A 291 -11.81 -8.66 3.00
CA ALA A 291 -11.62 -9.79 3.92
C ALA A 291 -10.27 -9.70 4.66
N LEU A 292 -10.24 -9.99 5.95
CA LEU A 292 -9.02 -10.26 6.72
C LEU A 292 -8.90 -11.76 7.00
N THR A 293 -10.00 -12.37 7.44
CA THR A 293 -10.18 -13.83 7.56
C THR A 293 -11.55 -14.22 7.01
N THR A 294 -11.95 -15.48 7.12
CA THR A 294 -13.32 -15.90 6.79
C THR A 294 -14.37 -15.36 7.75
N LYS A 295 -13.96 -14.86 8.93
CA LYS A 295 -14.85 -14.34 9.98
C LYS A 295 -14.59 -12.88 10.33
N HIS A 296 -13.64 -12.22 9.66
CA HIS A 296 -13.26 -10.86 9.99
C HIS A 296 -12.98 -10.09 8.70
N TRP A 297 -13.48 -8.86 8.64
CA TRP A 297 -13.42 -7.97 7.49
C TRP A 297 -12.95 -6.60 7.94
N VAL A 298 -12.30 -5.88 7.03
CA VAL A 298 -11.82 -4.52 7.27
C VAL A 298 -12.66 -3.56 6.47
N VAL A 299 -13.32 -2.66 7.19
CA VAL A 299 -14.14 -1.58 6.65
C VAL A 299 -13.39 -0.27 6.82
N GLY A 300 -13.27 0.51 5.75
CA GLY A 300 -12.52 1.75 5.85
C GLY A 300 -12.49 2.59 4.59
N GLY A 301 -11.73 3.68 4.67
CA GLY A 301 -11.56 4.63 3.59
C GLY A 301 -10.11 5.08 3.47
N PRO A 302 -9.48 4.95 2.30
CA PRO A 302 -8.17 5.50 2.06
C PRO A 302 -8.30 6.95 1.58
N VAL A 303 -7.39 7.81 2.02
CA VAL A 303 -7.23 9.18 1.54
C VAL A 303 -5.90 9.28 0.80
N SER A 304 -5.88 9.86 -0.38
CA SER A 304 -4.70 9.94 -1.25
C SER A 304 -3.69 10.96 -0.74
N ASN A 305 -4.16 12.05 -0.12
CA ASN A 305 -3.35 13.21 0.20
C ASN A 305 -3.11 13.31 1.72
N GLY A 306 -2.16 12.51 2.22
CA GLY A 306 -1.68 12.57 3.61
C GLY A 306 -0.47 13.50 3.76
N GLY A 307 0.66 12.94 4.16
CA GLY A 307 1.95 13.62 4.22
C GLY A 307 2.44 14.15 2.88
N LEU A 308 1.92 13.64 1.75
CA LEU A 308 2.20 14.20 0.42
C LEU A 308 1.86 15.70 0.36
N LEU A 309 0.82 16.17 1.05
CA LEU A 309 0.48 17.60 1.09
C LEU A 309 1.58 18.43 1.75
N LEU A 310 2.12 17.98 2.89
CA LEU A 310 3.20 18.70 3.56
C LEU A 310 4.50 18.62 2.76
N ARG A 311 4.77 17.51 2.06
CA ARG A 311 5.89 17.43 1.10
C ARG A 311 5.73 18.45 -0.02
N TRP A 312 4.55 18.53 -0.63
CA TRP A 312 4.28 19.50 -1.68
C TRP A 312 4.43 20.94 -1.17
N LEU A 313 3.92 21.26 0.02
CA LEU A 313 4.13 22.58 0.63
C LEU A 313 5.60 22.89 0.83
N ARG A 314 6.38 21.94 1.36
CA ARG A 314 7.82 22.06 1.56
C ARG A 314 8.57 22.30 0.26
N ASP A 315 8.26 21.54 -0.78
CA ASP A 315 9.04 21.54 -2.01
C ASP A 315 8.64 22.65 -2.98
N GLN A 316 7.35 23.01 -3.01
CA GLN A 316 6.78 23.89 -4.04
C GLN A 316 6.42 25.29 -3.53
N LEU A 317 5.90 25.41 -2.30
CA LEU A 317 5.43 26.71 -1.78
C LEU A 317 6.34 27.34 -0.74
N LEU A 318 7.10 26.54 0.00
CA LEU A 318 7.95 27.00 1.11
C LEU A 318 9.37 26.40 1.06
N PRO A 319 10.04 26.33 -0.12
CA PRO A 319 11.37 25.71 -0.24
C PRO A 319 12.42 26.41 0.60
N GLU A 320 12.27 27.72 0.84
CA GLU A 320 13.19 28.51 1.66
C GLU A 320 13.17 28.08 3.13
N LEU A 321 12.02 27.65 3.65
CA LEU A 321 11.94 27.13 5.03
C LEU A 321 12.68 25.80 5.16
N ALA A 322 12.56 24.94 4.14
CA ALA A 322 13.26 23.67 4.10
C ALA A 322 14.78 23.87 3.99
N ALA A 323 15.23 24.83 3.18
CA ALA A 323 16.63 25.18 3.06
C ALA A 323 17.19 25.76 4.37
N GLN A 324 16.44 26.63 5.04
CA GLN A 324 16.82 27.20 6.35
C GLN A 324 16.94 26.13 7.43
N ALA A 325 15.98 25.20 7.51
CA ALA A 325 16.02 24.10 8.47
C ALA A 325 17.26 23.22 8.25
N ARG A 326 17.52 22.83 6.99
CA ARG A 326 18.73 22.04 6.64
C ARG A 326 20.02 22.77 6.99
N ALA A 327 20.10 24.08 6.74
CA ALA A 327 21.27 24.88 7.10
C ALA A 327 21.49 24.97 8.62
N ALA A 328 20.42 24.84 9.42
CA ALA A 328 20.46 24.76 10.87
C ALA A 328 20.66 23.34 11.41
N GLY A 329 20.78 22.32 10.55
CA GLY A 329 20.84 20.91 10.96
C GLY A 329 19.53 20.35 11.49
N GLU A 330 18.40 21.00 11.18
CA GLU A 330 17.05 20.59 11.60
C GLU A 330 16.30 19.86 10.48
N GLU A 331 15.43 18.93 10.85
CA GLU A 331 14.48 18.33 9.93
C GLU A 331 13.47 19.39 9.42
N PRO A 332 13.26 19.55 8.10
CA PRO A 332 12.37 20.58 7.54
C PRO A 332 10.95 20.62 8.14
N TYR A 333 10.42 19.47 8.54
CA TYR A 333 9.09 19.37 9.14
C TYR A 333 9.02 19.91 10.58
N HIS A 334 10.12 19.89 11.34
CA HIS A 334 10.15 20.54 12.65
C HIS A 334 9.89 22.04 12.52
N ARG A 335 10.40 22.67 11.46
CA ARG A 335 10.13 24.09 11.20
C ARG A 335 8.66 24.35 10.86
N PHE A 336 8.00 23.42 10.17
CA PHE A 336 6.57 23.49 9.91
C PHE A 336 5.76 23.40 11.20
N ASP A 337 6.11 22.47 12.09
CA ASP A 337 5.49 22.33 13.40
C ASP A 337 5.64 23.60 14.25
N GLN A 338 6.84 24.18 14.32
CA GLN A 338 7.08 25.41 15.06
C GLN A 338 6.18 26.57 14.58
N LEU A 339 6.07 26.75 13.27
CA LEU A 339 5.25 27.81 12.68
C LEU A 339 3.75 27.57 12.87
N ALA A 340 3.31 26.32 12.77
CA ALA A 340 1.90 25.96 12.93
C ALA A 340 1.47 25.93 14.41
N ALA A 341 2.37 25.66 15.35
CA ALA A 341 2.09 25.63 16.78
C ALA A 341 1.67 27.01 17.33
N GLY A 342 2.17 28.10 16.74
CA GLY A 342 1.78 29.46 17.09
C GLY A 342 0.39 29.87 16.57
N ILE A 343 -0.27 29.02 15.77
CA ILE A 343 -1.58 29.32 15.17
C ILE A 343 -2.69 28.60 15.96
N PRO A 344 -3.73 29.32 16.42
CA PRO A 344 -4.87 28.70 17.09
C PRO A 344 -5.61 27.66 16.22
N ALA A 345 -6.26 26.71 16.87
CA ALA A 345 -7.09 25.69 16.20
C ALA A 345 -8.14 26.33 15.25
N GLY A 346 -8.23 25.77 14.05
CA GLY A 346 -9.07 26.29 12.97
C GLY A 346 -8.39 27.34 12.08
N ALA A 347 -7.07 27.51 12.21
CA ALA A 347 -6.21 28.31 11.33
C ALA A 347 -6.76 29.72 10.98
N GLY A 348 -7.40 30.42 11.93
CA GLY A 348 -7.98 31.75 11.67
C GLY A 348 -9.23 31.76 10.78
N GLY A 349 -9.83 30.59 10.50
CA GLY A 349 -10.93 30.41 9.56
C GLY A 349 -10.48 29.97 8.16
N LEU A 350 -9.18 29.76 7.96
CA LEU A 350 -8.61 29.26 6.70
C LEU A 350 -8.85 27.74 6.57
N LEU A 351 -9.40 27.31 5.44
CA LEU A 351 -9.56 25.90 5.09
C LEU A 351 -8.62 25.52 3.96
N PHE A 352 -7.97 24.37 4.09
CA PHE A 352 -7.20 23.74 3.01
C PHE A 352 -7.92 22.46 2.58
N LEU A 353 -8.40 22.40 1.33
CA LEU A 353 -8.90 21.16 0.73
C LEU A 353 -7.71 20.37 0.20
N PRO A 354 -7.40 19.18 0.75
CA PRO A 354 -6.12 18.51 0.50
C PRO A 354 -6.05 17.73 -0.83
N ALA A 355 -7.07 17.80 -1.69
CA ALA A 355 -7.27 16.88 -2.82
C ALA A 355 -6.48 17.20 -4.12
N PHE A 356 -5.21 17.61 -4.06
CA PHE A 356 -4.49 18.10 -5.25
C PHE A 356 -4.06 17.02 -6.26
N THR A 357 -4.09 15.74 -5.87
CA THR A 357 -3.85 14.59 -6.77
C THR A 357 -5.13 13.81 -7.09
N GLY A 358 -6.31 14.44 -6.96
CA GLY A 358 -7.58 13.74 -6.84
C GLY A 358 -7.77 13.17 -5.43
N GLU A 359 -8.92 12.57 -5.15
CA GLU A 359 -9.21 12.00 -3.83
C GLU A 359 -10.03 10.72 -3.89
N ARG A 360 -9.74 9.81 -2.95
CA ARG A 360 -10.50 8.58 -2.73
C ARG A 360 -11.58 8.81 -1.68
N ALA A 361 -11.60 8.06 -0.60
CA ALA A 361 -12.69 8.10 0.36
C ALA A 361 -12.83 9.51 1.01
N PRO A 362 -14.07 9.90 1.36
CA PRO A 362 -15.32 9.17 1.13
C PRO A 362 -15.97 9.47 -0.23
N ARG A 363 -15.42 10.39 -1.05
CA ARG A 363 -16.07 10.92 -2.27
C ARG A 363 -15.73 10.18 -3.56
N TRP A 364 -14.57 9.54 -3.63
CA TRP A 364 -14.10 8.78 -4.79
C TRP A 364 -14.07 9.61 -6.09
N ASP A 365 -13.56 10.84 -5.98
CA ASP A 365 -13.46 11.80 -7.07
C ASP A 365 -12.01 11.95 -7.56
N PRO A 366 -11.63 11.28 -8.65
CA PRO A 366 -10.28 11.39 -9.21
C PRO A 366 -10.01 12.74 -9.86
N THR A 367 -11.03 13.60 -10.03
CA THR A 367 -10.88 14.93 -10.62
C THR A 367 -10.77 16.03 -9.56
N ALA A 368 -10.93 15.70 -8.27
CA ALA A 368 -10.82 16.64 -7.18
C ALA A 368 -9.46 17.40 -7.20
N GLY A 369 -9.48 18.64 -6.71
CA GLY A 369 -8.32 19.52 -6.66
C GLY A 369 -8.04 20.10 -5.28
N GLY A 370 -6.84 20.64 -5.10
CA GLY A 370 -6.48 21.37 -3.89
C GLY A 370 -6.99 22.81 -3.92
N ALA A 371 -7.43 23.34 -2.77
CA ALA A 371 -7.87 24.73 -2.65
C ALA A 371 -7.60 25.31 -1.26
N LEU A 372 -7.26 26.61 -1.22
CA LEU A 372 -7.26 27.42 -0.01
C LEU A 372 -8.50 28.32 -0.02
N VAL A 373 -9.35 28.17 0.98
CA VAL A 373 -10.63 28.88 1.09
C VAL A 373 -10.64 29.73 2.36
N GLY A 374 -10.97 31.02 2.22
CA GLY A 374 -11.06 31.95 3.35
C GLY A 374 -9.80 32.78 3.64
N LEU A 375 -8.94 33.01 2.65
CA LEU A 375 -7.77 33.89 2.82
C LEU A 375 -8.18 35.33 3.18
N THR A 376 -7.39 35.96 4.05
CA THR A 376 -7.54 37.34 4.53
C THR A 376 -6.14 37.91 4.79
N ARG A 377 -6.03 39.22 5.02
CA ARG A 377 -4.74 39.91 5.24
C ARG A 377 -3.98 39.46 6.51
N THR A 378 -4.64 38.76 7.43
CA THR A 378 -4.03 38.29 8.69
C THR A 378 -3.38 36.91 8.54
N HIS A 379 -3.69 36.18 7.47
CA HIS A 379 -3.13 34.86 7.23
C HIS A 379 -1.70 34.95 6.70
N GLY A 380 -0.85 34.02 7.17
CA GLY A 380 0.55 33.91 6.78
C GLY A 380 0.97 32.45 6.69
N ARG A 381 2.27 32.19 6.47
CA ARG A 381 2.81 30.83 6.23
C ARG A 381 2.40 29.80 7.30
N GLY A 382 2.42 30.18 8.58
CA GLY A 382 2.00 29.30 9.68
C GLY A 382 0.53 28.90 9.59
N HIS A 383 -0.35 29.82 9.16
CA HIS A 383 -1.77 29.54 8.97
C HIS A 383 -2.00 28.54 7.83
N VAL A 384 -1.26 28.67 6.73
CA VAL A 384 -1.35 27.73 5.59
C VAL A 384 -0.90 26.33 6.00
N ILE A 385 0.21 26.21 6.73
CA ILE A 385 0.70 24.92 7.24
C ILE A 385 -0.31 24.32 8.22
N ARG A 386 -0.84 25.11 9.17
CA ARG A 386 -1.87 24.68 10.13
C ARG A 386 -3.14 24.22 9.40
N ALA A 387 -3.62 24.99 8.44
CA ALA A 387 -4.81 24.65 7.64
C ALA A 387 -4.60 23.38 6.81
N ALA A 388 -3.38 23.12 6.32
CA ALA A 388 -3.05 21.89 5.61
C ALA A 388 -3.09 20.66 6.54
N MET A 389 -2.49 20.74 7.73
CA MET A 389 -2.57 19.68 8.75
C MET A 389 -4.02 19.40 9.15
N GLU A 390 -4.80 20.45 9.41
CA GLU A 390 -6.23 20.38 9.74
C GLU A 390 -7.06 19.84 8.56
N GLY A 391 -6.75 20.23 7.33
CA GLY A 391 -7.42 19.78 6.11
C GLY A 391 -7.34 18.27 5.88
N VAL A 392 -6.14 17.70 6.08
CA VAL A 392 -5.95 16.24 6.05
C VAL A 392 -6.76 15.58 7.17
N ALA A 393 -6.75 16.15 8.37
CA ALA A 393 -7.52 15.63 9.51
C ALA A 393 -9.04 15.71 9.25
N TYR A 394 -9.56 16.76 8.61
CA TYR A 394 -10.98 16.86 8.24
C TYR A 394 -11.38 15.82 7.20
N GLN A 395 -10.50 15.52 6.24
CA GLN A 395 -10.74 14.46 5.27
C GLN A 395 -10.82 13.08 5.97
N LEU A 396 -9.94 12.82 6.94
CA LEU A 396 -9.99 11.60 7.76
C LEU A 396 -11.24 11.57 8.67
N ALA A 397 -11.65 12.71 9.23
CA ALA A 397 -12.89 12.83 10.00
C ALA A 397 -14.13 12.48 9.17
N ALA A 398 -14.15 12.84 7.88
CA ALA A 398 -15.22 12.45 6.97
C ALA A 398 -15.27 10.93 6.72
N VAL A 399 -14.11 10.25 6.72
CA VAL A 399 -14.06 8.78 6.68
C VAL A 399 -14.55 8.17 7.99
N VAL A 400 -14.13 8.70 9.14
CA VAL A 400 -14.61 8.28 10.47
C VAL A 400 -16.13 8.41 10.56
N ALA A 401 -16.69 9.54 10.11
CA ALA A 401 -18.13 9.74 10.09
C ALA A 401 -18.84 8.69 9.20
N ALA A 402 -18.27 8.34 8.05
CA ALA A 402 -18.83 7.29 7.21
C ALA A 402 -18.78 5.90 7.88
N ILE A 403 -17.75 5.59 8.66
CA ILE A 403 -17.65 4.34 9.44
C ILE A 403 -18.73 4.32 10.54
N ILE A 404 -18.95 5.45 11.21
CA ILE A 404 -19.99 5.58 12.24
C ILE A 404 -21.40 5.43 11.62
N ASP A 405 -21.62 6.00 10.43
CA ASP A 405 -22.90 5.92 9.72
C ASP A 405 -23.32 4.49 9.36
N VAL A 406 -22.36 3.56 9.18
CA VAL A 406 -22.67 2.14 8.98
C VAL A 406 -22.89 1.38 10.29
N GLY A 407 -22.97 2.08 11.44
CA GLY A 407 -23.33 1.49 12.72
C GLY A 407 -22.14 1.04 13.57
N ARG A 408 -20.92 1.52 13.28
CA ARG A 408 -19.71 1.16 14.02
C ARG A 408 -19.24 2.30 14.92
N GLY A 409 -19.22 2.06 16.23
CA GLY A 409 -18.60 2.96 17.18
C GLY A 409 -17.09 3.03 16.98
N ILE A 410 -16.50 4.20 17.24
CA ILE A 410 -15.05 4.37 17.36
C ILE A 410 -14.80 5.13 18.66
N ASP A 411 -14.21 4.45 19.63
CA ASP A 411 -13.86 4.98 20.93
C ASP A 411 -12.43 5.47 20.98
N VAL A 412 -11.52 4.76 20.31
CA VAL A 412 -10.09 5.06 20.26
C VAL A 412 -9.53 4.78 18.86
N VAL A 413 -8.50 5.54 18.50
CA VAL A 413 -7.84 5.42 17.20
C VAL A 413 -6.36 5.12 17.41
N ARG A 414 -5.88 3.99 16.89
CA ARG A 414 -4.45 3.65 16.89
C ARG A 414 -3.77 4.28 15.68
N ALA A 415 -2.84 5.19 15.96
CA ALA A 415 -2.20 6.07 15.00
C ALA A 415 -0.80 5.56 14.61
N THR A 416 -0.58 5.32 13.32
CA THR A 416 0.71 4.88 12.76
C THR A 416 1.15 5.72 11.56
N GLY A 417 2.41 5.59 11.15
CA GLY A 417 3.00 6.30 10.01
C GLY A 417 3.77 7.56 10.41
N GLY A 418 4.42 8.19 9.42
CA GLY A 418 5.42 9.24 9.65
C GLY A 418 4.90 10.48 10.38
N PHE A 419 3.59 10.75 10.32
CA PHE A 419 3.00 11.90 11.04
C PHE A 419 3.10 11.78 12.57
N THR A 420 3.24 10.57 13.10
CA THR A 420 3.35 10.32 14.55
C THR A 420 4.61 10.93 15.16
N ALA A 421 5.62 11.26 14.33
CA ALA A 421 6.80 12.01 14.74
C ALA A 421 6.48 13.48 15.10
N SER A 422 5.34 14.02 14.66
CA SER A 422 4.88 15.37 14.98
C SER A 422 3.88 15.35 16.15
N PRO A 423 4.27 15.80 17.37
CA PRO A 423 3.33 15.91 18.49
C PRO A 423 2.18 16.88 18.19
N LEU A 424 2.47 17.95 17.44
CA LEU A 424 1.45 18.93 17.03
C LEU A 424 0.40 18.28 16.13
N TRP A 425 0.85 17.52 15.11
CA TRP A 425 -0.08 16.95 14.16
C TRP A 425 -0.91 15.82 14.79
N LEU A 426 -0.32 15.03 15.70
CA LEU A 426 -1.09 14.11 16.53
C LEU A 426 -2.19 14.81 17.33
N GLN A 427 -1.88 15.93 17.98
CA GLN A 427 -2.88 16.70 18.72
C GLN A 427 -3.97 17.25 17.78
N VAL A 428 -3.61 17.76 16.60
CA VAL A 428 -4.58 18.23 15.58
C VAL A 428 -5.53 17.11 15.17
N VAL A 429 -5.00 15.92 14.87
CA VAL A 429 -5.84 14.78 14.46
C VAL A 429 -6.75 14.36 15.62
N ALA A 430 -6.23 14.26 16.86
CA ALA A 430 -7.04 13.95 18.04
C ALA A 430 -8.19 14.95 18.21
N ASP A 431 -7.88 16.26 18.14
CA ASP A 431 -8.82 17.36 18.28
C ASP A 431 -9.90 17.31 17.19
N VAL A 432 -9.51 17.10 15.92
CA VAL A 432 -10.43 17.07 14.79
C VAL A 432 -11.34 15.84 14.81
N LEU A 433 -10.80 14.66 15.17
CA LEU A 433 -11.59 13.44 15.29
C LEU A 433 -12.47 13.43 16.54
N GLY A 434 -12.11 14.23 17.56
CA GLY A 434 -12.78 14.21 18.86
C GLY A 434 -12.59 12.90 19.62
N ARG A 435 -11.52 12.15 19.33
CA ARG A 435 -11.21 10.83 19.91
C ARG A 435 -9.76 10.75 20.38
N PRO A 436 -9.46 9.96 21.43
CA PRO A 436 -8.09 9.68 21.81
C PRO A 436 -7.33 8.98 20.69
N LEU A 437 -6.07 9.38 20.48
CA LEU A 437 -5.12 8.68 19.63
C LEU A 437 -4.15 7.89 20.50
N GLU A 438 -3.99 6.62 20.20
CA GLU A 438 -2.95 5.76 20.78
C GLU A 438 -1.85 5.54 19.75
N VAL A 439 -0.62 5.87 20.10
CA VAL A 439 0.56 5.61 19.27
C VAL A 439 1.22 4.34 19.81
N PRO A 440 1.10 3.20 19.11
CA PRO A 440 1.79 1.98 19.51
C PRO A 440 3.31 2.16 19.32
N ARG A 441 4.10 1.48 20.16
CA ARG A 441 5.54 1.34 19.95
C ARG A 441 5.77 0.72 18.58
N ALA A 442 6.69 1.30 17.82
CA ALA A 442 6.88 0.93 16.42
C ALA A 442 7.26 -0.55 16.26
N ALA A 443 6.36 -1.31 15.65
CA ALA A 443 6.64 -2.54 14.92
C ALA A 443 6.25 -2.31 13.46
N GLU A 444 6.88 -3.02 12.52
CA GLU A 444 6.45 -3.03 11.11
C GLU A 444 5.07 -3.71 11.02
N GLY A 445 4.01 -2.93 11.25
CA GLY A 445 2.66 -3.44 11.54
C GLY A 445 2.09 -4.36 10.47
N THR A 446 2.40 -4.11 9.19
CA THR A 446 1.95 -5.02 8.12
C THR A 446 2.66 -6.36 8.15
N CYS A 447 3.99 -6.38 8.36
CA CYS A 447 4.77 -7.61 8.48
C CYS A 447 4.36 -8.39 9.74
N LEU A 448 4.15 -7.69 10.87
CA LEU A 448 3.65 -8.31 12.10
C LEU A 448 2.27 -8.94 11.87
N GLY A 449 1.33 -8.21 11.28
CA GLY A 449 0.00 -8.75 10.96
C GLY A 449 0.08 -9.99 10.06
N ALA A 450 0.96 -9.98 9.04
CA ALA A 450 1.20 -11.15 8.19
C ALA A 450 1.70 -12.34 9.01
N ALA A 451 2.71 -12.14 9.85
CA ALA A 451 3.28 -13.20 10.68
C ALA A 451 2.27 -13.75 11.70
N LEU A 452 1.47 -12.90 12.35
CA LEU A 452 0.41 -13.31 13.28
C LEU A 452 -0.64 -14.18 12.58
N LEU A 453 -1.12 -13.76 11.40
CA LEU A 453 -2.04 -14.56 10.60
C LEU A 453 -1.39 -15.89 10.18
N GLY A 454 -0.10 -15.87 9.86
CA GLY A 454 0.69 -17.05 9.56
C GLY A 454 0.79 -18.03 10.73
N MET A 455 1.09 -17.53 11.93
CA MET A 455 1.14 -18.32 13.16
C MET A 455 -0.20 -18.99 13.45
N GLN A 456 -1.32 -18.28 13.25
CA GLN A 456 -2.64 -18.88 13.41
C GLN A 456 -2.91 -19.98 12.38
N ALA A 457 -2.51 -19.79 11.12
CA ALA A 457 -2.69 -20.80 10.08
C ALA A 457 -1.82 -22.06 10.34
N LEU A 458 -0.68 -21.88 10.99
CA LEU A 458 0.24 -22.95 11.37
C LEU A 458 -0.07 -23.56 12.76
N GLY A 459 -1.09 -23.06 13.46
CA GLY A 459 -1.47 -23.55 14.79
C GLY A 459 -0.47 -23.21 15.90
N MET A 460 0.32 -22.14 15.72
CA MET A 460 1.36 -21.70 16.67
C MET A 460 0.84 -20.72 17.73
N ALA A 461 -0.08 -19.83 17.36
CA ALA A 461 -0.67 -18.81 18.24
C ALA A 461 -2.01 -18.30 17.68
N ASP A 462 -2.87 -17.73 18.53
CA ASP A 462 -4.05 -17.00 18.06
C ASP A 462 -3.64 -15.58 17.63
N ALA A 463 -3.94 -15.19 16.38
CA ALA A 463 -3.45 -13.93 15.83
C ALA A 463 -4.03 -12.71 16.55
N PHE A 464 -5.29 -12.79 16.99
CA PHE A 464 -6.01 -11.66 17.57
C PHE A 464 -5.65 -11.47 19.04
N GLU A 465 -5.54 -12.56 19.80
CA GLU A 465 -5.02 -12.54 21.17
C GLU A 465 -3.59 -12.00 21.20
N THR A 466 -2.70 -12.57 20.37
CA THR A 466 -1.30 -12.13 20.31
C THR A 466 -1.19 -10.67 19.90
N ALA A 467 -1.99 -10.19 18.93
CA ALA A 467 -2.02 -8.78 18.53
C ALA A 467 -2.42 -7.85 19.69
N ARG A 468 -3.30 -8.28 20.60
CA ARG A 468 -3.67 -7.49 21.78
C ARG A 468 -2.55 -7.42 22.81
N GLU A 469 -1.82 -8.52 22.98
CA GLU A 469 -0.78 -8.65 24.00
C GLU A 469 0.55 -8.03 23.60
N CYS A 470 0.98 -8.19 22.34
CA CYS A 470 2.29 -7.75 21.89
C CYS A 470 2.35 -6.25 21.57
N ILE A 471 1.20 -5.59 21.41
CA ILE A 471 1.13 -4.18 21.02
C ILE A 471 1.10 -3.30 22.26
N THR A 472 2.24 -2.69 22.54
CA THR A 472 2.39 -1.74 23.64
C THR A 472 2.07 -0.32 23.16
N VAL A 473 1.09 0.33 23.78
CA VAL A 473 0.81 1.76 23.55
C VAL A 473 1.90 2.59 24.23
N GLU A 474 2.64 3.37 23.45
CA GLU A 474 3.72 4.22 23.95
C GLU A 474 3.20 5.58 24.43
N ARG A 475 2.21 6.13 23.70
CA ARG A 475 1.67 7.45 23.97
C ARG A 475 0.19 7.52 23.65
N THR A 476 -0.58 8.16 24.53
CA THR A 476 -1.98 8.50 24.27
C THR A 476 -2.14 10.01 24.19
N VAL A 477 -2.68 10.51 23.08
CA VAL A 477 -3.01 11.92 22.87
C VAL A 477 -4.52 12.09 22.95
N ARG A 478 -5.00 12.89 23.90
CA ARG A 478 -6.44 13.13 24.09
C ARG A 478 -6.86 14.45 23.43
N PRO A 479 -8.07 14.52 22.86
CA PRO A 479 -8.58 15.77 22.28
C PRO A 479 -8.70 16.85 23.36
N ILE A 480 -8.30 18.07 23.01
CA ILE A 480 -8.53 19.27 23.81
C ILE A 480 -9.97 19.73 23.55
N PRO A 481 -10.87 19.76 24.55
CA PRO A 481 -12.29 20.00 24.32
C PRO A 481 -12.61 21.29 23.55
N ALA A 482 -11.89 22.37 23.84
CA ALA A 482 -12.08 23.65 23.15
C ALA A 482 -11.69 23.59 21.67
N HIS A 483 -10.62 22.87 21.32
CA HIS A 483 -10.18 22.67 19.94
C HIS A 483 -11.14 21.74 19.20
N ALA A 484 -11.53 20.63 19.82
CA ALA A 484 -12.50 19.70 19.25
C ALA A 484 -13.83 20.40 18.93
N ALA A 485 -14.35 21.21 19.85
CA ALA A 485 -15.55 22.01 19.61
C ALA A 485 -15.37 23.03 18.47
N ARG A 486 -14.18 23.59 18.30
CA ARG A 486 -13.85 24.50 17.20
C ARG A 486 -13.85 23.77 15.85
N HIS A 487 -13.19 22.62 15.78
CA HIS A 487 -13.13 21.79 14.58
C HIS A 487 -14.51 21.23 14.18
N ALA A 488 -15.30 20.79 15.15
CA ALA A 488 -16.68 20.35 14.92
C ALA A 488 -17.54 21.44 14.26
N ARG A 489 -17.32 22.72 14.58
CA ARG A 489 -18.01 23.85 13.91
C ARG A 489 -17.50 24.12 12.49
N LEU A 490 -16.24 23.79 12.18
CA LEU A 490 -15.62 24.04 10.88
C LEU A 490 -15.83 22.89 9.89
N LEU A 491 -16.03 21.66 10.37
CA LEU A 491 -16.19 20.48 9.54
C LEU A 491 -17.35 20.60 8.52
N PRO A 492 -18.55 21.14 8.86
CA PRO A 492 -19.59 21.38 7.87
C PRO A 492 -19.17 22.36 6.76
N ALA A 493 -18.40 23.40 7.09
CA ALA A 493 -17.90 24.36 6.11
C ALA A 493 -16.84 23.72 5.19
N PHE A 494 -15.98 22.86 5.72
CA PHE A 494 -15.04 22.06 4.92
C PHE A 494 -15.76 21.14 3.93
N THR A 495 -16.80 20.44 4.38
CA THR A 495 -17.62 19.58 3.52
C THR A 495 -18.31 20.39 2.43
N ALA A 496 -19.00 21.47 2.79
CA ALA A 496 -19.70 22.34 1.85
C ALA A 496 -18.75 22.98 0.83
N ALA A 497 -17.56 23.42 1.25
CA ALA A 497 -16.56 23.97 0.35
C ALA A 497 -16.07 22.92 -0.66
N THR A 498 -15.88 21.67 -0.21
CA THR A 498 -15.46 20.60 -1.13
C THR A 498 -16.54 20.28 -2.15
N GLU A 499 -17.81 20.24 -1.74
CA GLU A 499 -18.95 19.99 -2.63
C GLU A 499 -19.15 21.13 -3.63
N ALA A 500 -19.07 22.38 -3.16
CA ALA A 500 -19.24 23.56 -4.00
C ALA A 500 -18.17 23.67 -5.09
N LEU A 501 -16.93 23.23 -4.81
CA LEU A 501 -15.82 23.30 -5.76
C LEU A 501 -15.71 22.09 -6.70
N ALA A 502 -16.43 21.00 -6.43
CA ALA A 502 -16.33 19.77 -7.24
C ALA A 502 -16.62 19.99 -8.74
N PRO A 503 -17.68 20.72 -9.16
CA PRO A 503 -17.92 21.00 -10.57
C PRO A 503 -16.78 21.80 -11.21
N THR A 504 -16.21 22.77 -10.47
CA THR A 504 -15.07 23.56 -10.95
C THR A 504 -13.83 22.70 -11.14
N PHE A 505 -13.54 21.79 -10.21
CA PHE A 505 -12.41 20.87 -10.35
C PHE A 505 -12.59 19.92 -11.52
N SER A 506 -13.80 19.41 -11.76
CA SER A 506 -14.11 18.61 -12.96
C SER A 506 -13.79 19.37 -14.25
N THR A 507 -14.19 20.65 -14.35
CA THR A 507 -13.86 21.51 -15.50
C THR A 507 -12.34 21.73 -15.62
N LEU A 508 -11.65 22.06 -14.54
CA LEU A 508 -10.20 22.28 -14.55
C LEU A 508 -9.41 21.00 -14.89
N ALA A 509 -9.89 19.83 -14.46
CA ALA A 509 -9.30 18.55 -14.81
C ALA A 509 -9.44 18.25 -16.31
N ALA A 510 -10.53 18.69 -16.95
CA ALA A 510 -10.70 18.58 -18.39
C ALA A 510 -9.68 19.43 -19.17
N GLU A 511 -9.37 20.64 -18.69
CA GLU A 511 -8.34 21.52 -19.27
C GLU A 511 -6.91 20.98 -19.10
N ARG A 512 -6.66 20.18 -18.05
CA ARG A 512 -5.36 19.52 -17.83
C ARG A 512 -5.14 18.32 -18.75
N ARG A 513 -6.16 17.84 -19.45
CA ARG A 513 -5.97 16.81 -20.49
C ARG A 513 -5.07 17.42 -21.56
N PRO A 514 -4.02 16.72 -22.02
CA PRO A 514 -3.21 17.22 -23.10
C PRO A 514 -4.10 17.41 -24.33
N SER A 515 -4.35 18.67 -24.69
CA SER A 515 -4.81 19.03 -26.01
C SER A 515 -3.87 18.38 -27.02
N GLY A 516 -4.44 17.65 -27.99
CA GLY A 516 -3.82 17.01 -29.15
C GLY A 516 -2.30 17.08 -29.33
N GLY A 517 -1.70 15.89 -29.54
CA GLY A 517 -0.50 15.69 -30.35
C GLY A 517 0.57 16.77 -30.26
N PHE A 518 1.38 16.73 -29.20
CA PHE A 518 2.71 17.33 -29.26
C PHE A 518 3.70 16.23 -29.68
N SER A 519 4.11 16.28 -30.95
CA SER A 519 5.35 15.64 -31.40
C SER A 519 6.52 16.37 -30.73
N PRO A 520 7.43 15.70 -30.01
CA PRO A 520 8.56 16.36 -29.39
C PRO A 520 9.61 16.66 -30.47
N ALA A 521 9.41 17.77 -31.19
CA ALA A 521 10.49 18.46 -31.87
C ALA A 521 10.82 19.73 -31.08
N ALA A 522 12.12 19.87 -30.77
CA ALA A 522 12.80 21.06 -30.27
C ALA A 522 12.72 21.35 -28.76
N ILE A 523 13.61 20.72 -27.99
CA ILE A 523 14.53 21.44 -27.08
C ILE A 523 15.93 20.80 -27.18
N GLY A 524 16.86 21.56 -27.76
CA GLY A 524 18.31 21.59 -27.49
C GLY A 524 19.11 20.29 -27.42
N GLU A 525 19.92 20.07 -28.44
CA GLU A 525 21.06 19.14 -28.46
C GLU A 525 21.89 19.16 -27.16
N VAL A 526 21.89 18.03 -26.47
CA VAL A 526 23.08 17.55 -25.74
C VAL A 526 23.41 16.21 -26.38
N THR A 527 24.50 16.21 -27.13
CA THR A 527 25.11 15.05 -27.76
C THR A 527 25.63 14.09 -26.69
N GLY A 528 25.19 12.82 -26.72
CA GLY A 528 25.80 11.77 -25.91
C GLY A 528 24.90 10.57 -25.60
N SER A 529 25.06 9.51 -26.41
CA SER A 529 24.73 8.09 -26.16
C SER A 529 23.27 7.64 -25.97
N ASN A 530 22.72 7.13 -27.08
CA ASN A 530 21.91 5.92 -27.24
C ASN A 530 20.70 5.70 -26.31
N GLY A 531 19.58 6.31 -26.67
CA GLY A 531 18.26 5.76 -26.35
C GLY A 531 17.86 4.75 -27.43
N GLU A 532 17.83 3.46 -27.08
CA GLU A 532 17.17 2.44 -27.89
C GLU A 532 15.69 2.37 -27.50
N GLU A 533 14.82 2.70 -28.45
CA GLU A 533 13.49 2.13 -28.50
C GLU A 533 13.63 0.60 -28.45
N ARG A 534 13.14 -0.04 -27.39
CA ARG A 534 13.01 -1.51 -27.37
C ARG A 534 11.93 -1.93 -28.37
N ALA A 535 12.39 -2.11 -29.61
CA ALA A 535 11.81 -3.02 -30.58
C ALA A 535 11.63 -4.42 -29.94
N MET A 536 10.75 -5.23 -30.53
CA MET A 536 10.44 -6.59 -30.09
C MET A 536 11.64 -7.34 -29.48
N ALA A 537 11.43 -7.93 -28.29
CA ALA A 537 12.39 -8.71 -27.50
C ALA A 537 13.44 -9.45 -28.34
N GLY A 538 14.66 -8.91 -28.40
CA GLY A 538 15.82 -9.54 -29.03
C GLY A 538 16.44 -10.64 -28.16
N ASP A 539 17.11 -11.60 -28.78
CA ASP A 539 17.76 -12.76 -28.16
C ASP A 539 19.01 -12.44 -27.30
N ASP A 540 19.31 -11.15 -27.12
CA ASP A 540 20.52 -10.63 -26.45
C ASP A 540 20.32 -10.19 -24.99
N GLU A 541 19.28 -10.68 -24.31
CA GLU A 541 19.07 -10.43 -22.87
C GLU A 541 19.60 -11.57 -21.98
N TRP A 542 20.09 -11.22 -20.78
CA TRP A 542 20.53 -12.19 -19.77
C TRP A 542 19.50 -12.37 -18.65
N TYR A 543 19.39 -13.58 -18.13
CA TYR A 543 18.47 -13.92 -17.05
C TYR A 543 19.19 -14.75 -15.99
N TRP A 544 18.78 -14.67 -14.74
CA TRP A 544 19.19 -15.64 -13.72
C TRP A 544 18.17 -16.79 -13.68
N CYS A 545 18.60 -18.02 -13.97
CA CYS A 545 17.74 -19.20 -13.87
C CYS A 545 17.77 -19.77 -12.45
N LEU A 546 16.63 -19.71 -11.75
CA LEU A 546 16.40 -20.30 -10.43
C LEU A 546 16.57 -21.82 -10.44
N GLN A 547 16.30 -22.49 -11.57
CA GLN A 547 16.42 -23.94 -11.69
C GLN A 547 17.88 -24.41 -11.83
N HIS A 548 18.68 -23.75 -12.66
CA HIS A 548 20.07 -24.13 -12.91
C HIS A 548 21.06 -23.43 -11.97
N GLY A 549 20.65 -22.33 -11.33
CA GLY A 549 21.50 -21.53 -10.47
C GLY A 549 22.60 -20.79 -11.23
N THR A 550 22.32 -20.36 -12.46
CA THR A 550 23.29 -19.77 -13.39
C THR A 550 22.67 -18.63 -14.20
N ALA A 551 23.52 -17.72 -14.68
CA ALA A 551 23.12 -16.71 -15.66
C ALA A 551 23.02 -17.34 -17.05
N GLU A 552 21.87 -17.18 -17.71
CA GLU A 552 21.57 -17.85 -18.97
C GLU A 552 20.86 -16.91 -19.96
N ARG A 553 20.96 -17.26 -21.25
CA ARG A 553 20.18 -16.65 -22.32
C ARG A 553 18.77 -17.26 -22.36
N ARG A 554 17.85 -16.58 -23.05
CA ARG A 554 16.40 -16.83 -23.08
C ARG A 554 15.95 -18.24 -23.52
N GLU A 555 16.82 -19.10 -24.04
CA GLU A 555 16.43 -20.45 -24.49
C GLU A 555 16.76 -21.56 -23.48
N GLY A 556 17.57 -21.28 -22.44
CA GLY A 556 18.09 -22.32 -21.54
C GLY A 556 17.11 -22.89 -20.51
N CYS A 557 16.10 -22.13 -20.10
CA CYS A 557 15.33 -22.40 -18.88
C CYS A 557 13.87 -21.93 -19.00
N ARG A 558 12.93 -22.59 -18.29
CA ARG A 558 11.50 -22.24 -18.34
C ARG A 558 11.30 -20.81 -17.85
N ALA A 559 10.30 -20.14 -18.40
CA ALA A 559 10.04 -18.74 -18.08
C ALA A 559 9.78 -18.48 -16.60
N ALA A 560 9.02 -19.37 -15.94
CA ALA A 560 8.71 -19.28 -14.51
C ALA A 560 9.96 -19.33 -13.62
N ASP A 561 11.05 -19.93 -14.11
CA ASP A 561 12.29 -20.13 -13.38
C ASP A 561 13.33 -19.04 -13.67
N ARG A 562 12.98 -17.93 -14.32
CA ARG A 562 13.94 -16.85 -14.68
C ARG A 562 13.63 -15.52 -14.01
N LEU A 563 14.67 -14.84 -13.52
CA LEU A 563 14.66 -13.43 -13.10
C LEU A 563 15.43 -12.58 -14.12
N GLY A 564 14.95 -11.37 -14.42
CA GLY A 564 15.55 -10.47 -15.42
C GLY A 564 14.50 -9.88 -16.36
N PRO A 565 14.89 -9.19 -17.46
CA PRO A 565 16.21 -9.23 -18.09
C PRO A 565 17.26 -8.36 -17.37
N TYR A 566 18.53 -8.77 -17.50
CA TYR A 566 19.71 -8.06 -17.03
C TYR A 566 20.61 -7.70 -18.22
N ALA A 567 21.43 -6.65 -18.07
CA ALA A 567 22.26 -6.16 -19.17
C ALA A 567 23.44 -7.10 -19.48
N SER A 568 23.89 -7.91 -18.51
CA SER A 568 24.98 -8.88 -18.68
C SER A 568 24.79 -10.14 -17.84
N ALA A 569 25.54 -11.21 -18.18
CA ALA A 569 25.60 -12.44 -17.39
C ALA A 569 26.07 -12.18 -15.95
N GLU A 570 27.02 -11.26 -15.80
CA GLU A 570 27.59 -10.88 -14.50
C GLU A 570 26.59 -10.10 -13.65
N GLU A 571 25.74 -9.26 -14.26
CA GLU A 571 24.63 -8.60 -13.56
C GLU A 571 23.55 -9.60 -13.15
N ALA A 572 23.25 -10.57 -14.02
CA ALA A 572 22.33 -11.65 -13.70
C ALA A 572 22.83 -12.50 -12.53
N ALA A 573 24.12 -12.84 -12.51
CA ALA A 573 24.73 -13.62 -11.44
C ALA A 573 24.73 -12.89 -10.08
N ARG A 574 24.81 -11.57 -10.09
CA ARG A 574 24.86 -10.73 -8.87
C ARG A 574 23.48 -10.25 -8.40
N TRP A 575 22.39 -10.88 -8.82
CA TRP A 575 21.06 -10.42 -8.43
C TRP A 575 20.84 -10.44 -6.91
N ARG A 576 21.39 -11.44 -6.20
CA ARG A 576 21.29 -11.58 -4.74
C ARG A 576 22.17 -10.59 -3.99
N GLU A 577 23.40 -10.39 -4.46
CA GLU A 577 24.34 -9.40 -3.90
C GLU A 577 23.74 -7.97 -3.89
N ARG A 578 22.90 -7.62 -4.85
CA ARG A 578 22.21 -6.32 -4.86
C ARG A 578 21.21 -6.15 -3.73
N VAL A 579 20.53 -7.23 -3.33
CA VAL A 579 19.60 -7.20 -2.21
C VAL A 579 20.40 -7.12 -0.90
N ASP A 580 21.45 -7.93 -0.79
CA ASP A 580 22.32 -7.93 0.39
C ASP A 580 23.01 -6.56 0.61
N ALA A 581 23.58 -5.96 -0.45
CA ALA A 581 24.22 -4.63 -0.39
C ALA A 581 23.24 -3.46 -0.12
N ARG A 582 21.93 -3.68 -0.26
CA ARG A 582 20.90 -2.71 0.16
C ARG A 582 20.55 -2.91 1.64
N ASN A 583 20.50 -4.16 2.10
CA ASN A 583 20.28 -4.48 3.51
C ASN A 583 21.44 -4.02 4.40
N GLU A 584 22.70 -4.18 3.97
CA GLU A 584 23.87 -3.67 4.73
C GLU A 584 23.75 -2.16 5.00
N ARG A 585 23.34 -1.38 3.98
CA ARG A 585 23.08 0.06 4.14
C ARG A 585 21.87 0.37 5.02
N TRP A 586 20.92 -0.56 5.12
CA TRP A 586 19.79 -0.44 6.06
C TRP A 586 20.29 -0.56 7.47
N GLU A 587 21.02 -1.63 7.78
CA GLU A 587 21.49 -1.95 9.12
C GLU A 587 22.33 -0.78 9.67
N ASP A 588 23.16 -0.18 8.83
CA ASP A 588 23.91 1.06 9.13
C ASP A 588 23.04 2.30 9.38
N ALA A 589 21.82 2.35 8.81
CA ALA A 589 20.85 3.42 9.01
C ALA A 589 19.89 3.14 10.19
N ASP A 590 19.66 1.87 10.52
CA ASP A 590 18.72 1.35 11.52
C ASP A 590 19.30 1.39 12.97
N GLU A 591 20.61 1.56 13.14
CA GLU A 591 21.21 1.97 14.42
C GLU A 591 20.61 3.29 14.97
N ARG A 592 19.91 4.07 14.13
CA ARG A 592 19.18 5.28 14.56
C ARG A 592 17.72 5.03 14.96
N TRP A 593 17.21 3.81 14.78
CA TRP A 593 15.82 3.41 15.04
C TRP A 593 15.69 2.31 16.09
N SER A 594 16.70 1.44 16.21
CA SER A 594 16.88 0.60 17.39
C SER A 594 17.35 1.48 18.56
N GLY A 595 16.47 1.68 19.55
CA GLY A 595 16.76 2.45 20.76
C GLY A 595 17.85 1.85 21.68
N GLU A 596 18.84 1.15 21.15
CA GLU A 596 20.01 0.67 21.88
C GLU A 596 21.17 1.66 21.74
N GLY A 597 20.95 2.87 22.24
CA GLY A 597 22.05 3.63 22.82
C GLY A 597 22.55 2.85 24.04
N ARG A 598 23.52 1.95 23.84
CA ARG A 598 24.23 1.24 24.91
C ARG A 598 24.74 2.26 25.92
N GLY A 599 24.02 2.38 27.02
CA GLY A 599 24.49 3.07 28.21
C GLY A 599 25.67 2.31 28.80
N GLY A 600 26.74 3.05 29.04
CA GLY A 600 27.69 2.74 30.10
C GLY A 600 29.08 3.30 29.87
N PRO A 601 29.82 3.59 30.95
CA PRO A 601 29.46 4.36 32.15
C PRO A 601 29.64 5.88 31.98
#